data_AF-A0A0F0HES7-F1
#
_entry.id   AF-A0A0F0HES7-F1
#
_cell.length_a   1.000
_cell.length_b   1.000
_cell.length_c   1.000
_cell.angle_alpha   90.00
_cell.angle_beta   90.00
_cell.angle_gamma   90.00
#
_symmetry.space_group_name_H-M   'P 1'
#
loop_
_entity.id
_entity.type
_entity.pdbx_description
1 polymer ?
#
loop_
_entity_poly.entity_id
_entity_poly.type
_entity_poly.pdbx_seq_one_letter_code
_entity_poly.pdbx_strand_id
1 'polypeptide(L)'
;MTSVENLDYRVAHLRDRLAREDIAELGVRVETRGAWVMVWGVLTDAGSRDAVLRIVAEELEGVPWHEDLTVHRIGPPGPAEVLS
;
A
#
# COMPACT_ATOMS: atom_id res chain seq x y z
N MET A 1 6.81 -15.31 -21.26
CA MET A 1 6.70 -14.91 -19.84
C MET A 1 5.53 -15.67 -19.26
N THR A 2 5.78 -16.47 -18.23
CA THR A 2 4.72 -17.11 -17.45
C THR A 2 3.98 -16.07 -16.62
N SER A 3 2.75 -16.36 -16.20
CA SER A 3 1.95 -15.43 -15.39
C SER A 3 2.60 -15.06 -14.06
N VAL A 4 3.47 -15.92 -13.51
CA VAL A 4 4.23 -15.67 -12.27
C VAL A 4 5.38 -14.69 -12.52
N GLU A 5 6.15 -14.88 -13.58
CA GLU A 5 7.21 -13.92 -13.96
C GLU A 5 6.63 -12.54 -14.31
N ASN A 6 5.41 -12.50 -14.85
CA ASN A 6 4.69 -11.26 -15.08
C ASN A 6 4.28 -10.57 -13.76
N LEU A 7 3.85 -11.33 -12.76
CA LEU A 7 3.48 -10.80 -11.45
C LEU A 7 4.69 -10.23 -10.70
N ASP A 8 5.80 -10.98 -10.64
CA ASP A 8 7.02 -10.51 -9.95
C ASP A 8 7.57 -9.23 -10.57
N TYR A 9 7.52 -9.12 -11.91
CA TYR A 9 7.88 -7.90 -12.62
C TYR A 9 6.97 -6.73 -12.24
N ARG A 10 5.65 -6.92 -12.25
CA ARG A 10 4.68 -5.87 -11.88
C ARG A 10 4.84 -5.42 -10.43
N VAL A 11 5.09 -6.34 -9.51
CA VAL A 11 5.37 -6.01 -8.10
C VAL A 11 6.68 -5.24 -7.95
N ALA A 12 7.73 -5.61 -8.68
CA ALA A 12 8.98 -4.85 -8.69
C ALA A 12 8.79 -3.43 -9.25
N HIS A 13 8.04 -3.29 -10.34
CA HIS A 13 7.72 -2.00 -10.94
C HIS A 13 6.88 -1.13 -10.00
N LEU A 14 5.86 -1.70 -9.35
CA LEU A 14 5.05 -1.01 -8.34
C LEU A 14 5.91 -0.48 -7.18
N ARG A 15 6.84 -1.29 -6.66
CA ARG A 15 7.76 -0.84 -5.59
C ARG A 15 8.64 0.33 -6.03
N ASP A 16 9.17 0.29 -7.25
CA ASP A 16 9.99 1.37 -7.81
C ASP A 16 9.15 2.65 -8.02
N ARG A 17 7.93 2.53 -8.56
CA ARG A 17 7.03 3.66 -8.78
C ARG A 17 6.63 4.34 -7.46
N LEU A 18 6.25 3.55 -6.44
CA LEU A 18 5.92 4.08 -5.12
C LEU A 18 7.10 4.77 -4.43
N ALA A 19 8.33 4.32 -4.68
CA ALA A 19 9.54 4.94 -4.16
C ALA A 19 9.90 6.26 -4.88
N ARG A 20 9.60 6.40 -6.18
CA ARG A 20 9.90 7.61 -6.97
C ARG A 20 8.92 8.75 -6.75
N GLU A 21 7.66 8.43 -6.45
CA GLU A 21 6.64 9.45 -6.19
C GLU A 21 6.71 9.96 -4.73
N ASP A 22 7.69 9.52 -3.93
CA ASP A 22 7.86 9.82 -2.49
C ASP A 22 6.63 9.47 -1.61
N ILE A 23 5.70 8.66 -2.15
CA ILE A 23 4.46 8.27 -1.45
C ILE A 23 4.74 7.21 -0.37
N ALA A 24 5.83 6.44 -0.53
CA ALA A 24 6.21 5.35 0.37
C ALA A 24 7.28 5.72 1.42
N GLU A 25 7.49 7.01 1.70
CA GLU A 25 8.57 7.51 2.57
C GLU A 25 8.61 6.88 3.98
N LEU A 26 7.51 6.29 4.46
CA LEU A 26 7.41 5.73 5.82
C LEU A 26 6.73 4.35 5.91
N GLY A 27 7.06 3.44 4.99
CA GLY A 27 6.89 2.00 5.28
C GLY A 27 5.73 1.30 4.60
N VAL A 28 5.30 1.79 3.43
CA VAL A 28 4.46 0.98 2.53
C VAL A 28 5.29 -0.18 1.98
N ARG A 29 4.84 -1.41 2.26
CA ARG A 29 5.42 -2.66 1.81
C ARG A 29 4.46 -3.32 0.83
N VAL A 30 5.01 -3.88 -0.23
CA VAL A 30 4.27 -4.64 -1.24
C VAL A 30 4.84 -6.06 -1.24
N GLU A 31 4.03 -7.08 -1.04
CA GLU A 31 4.48 -8.48 -0.95
C GLU A 31 3.61 -9.42 -1.80
N THR A 32 4.26 -10.26 -2.60
CA THR A 32 3.60 -11.34 -3.33
C THR A 32 3.26 -12.49 -2.38
N ARG A 33 2.02 -12.96 -2.41
CA ARG A 33 1.48 -14.08 -1.63
C ARG A 33 0.88 -15.10 -2.59
N GLY A 34 1.75 -15.86 -3.26
CA GLY A 34 1.33 -16.80 -4.30
C GLY A 34 0.74 -16.06 -5.50
N ALA A 35 -0.59 -16.06 -5.63
CA ALA A 35 -1.31 -15.45 -6.75
C ALA A 35 -1.90 -14.06 -6.46
N TRP A 36 -1.67 -13.51 -5.26
CA TRP A 36 -2.19 -12.20 -4.86
C TRP A 36 -1.11 -11.34 -4.20
N VAL A 37 -1.38 -10.05 -4.02
CA VAL A 37 -0.44 -9.08 -3.46
C VAL A 37 -0.98 -8.44 -2.19
N MET A 38 -0.18 -8.36 -1.14
CA MET A 38 -0.48 -7.59 0.08
C MET A 38 0.23 -6.24 0.02
N VAL A 39 -0.50 -5.16 0.29
CA VAL A 39 0.05 -3.82 0.44
C VAL A 39 -0.24 -3.31 1.85
N TRP A 40 0.78 -3.05 2.66
CA TRP A 40 0.58 -2.66 4.05
C TRP A 40 1.58 -1.60 4.49
N GLY A 41 1.20 -0.76 5.44
CA GLY A 41 2.07 0.31 5.92
C GLY A 41 1.35 1.46 6.60
N VAL A 42 2.13 2.44 7.02
CA VAL A 42 1.64 3.65 7.67
C VAL A 42 1.91 4.85 6.78
N LEU A 43 0.92 5.72 6.64
CA LEU A 43 0.93 6.91 5.80
C LEU A 43 0.66 8.15 6.66
N THR A 44 1.12 9.31 6.20
CA THR A 44 1.04 10.58 6.94
C THR A 44 -0.31 11.27 6.80
N ASP A 45 -1.03 11.01 5.71
CA ASP A 45 -2.28 11.68 5.37
C ASP A 45 -3.14 10.83 4.42
N ALA A 46 -4.41 11.22 4.27
CA ALA A 46 -5.37 10.51 3.43
C ALA A 46 -5.08 10.66 1.93
N GLY A 47 -4.49 11.78 1.50
CA GLY A 47 -4.15 12.01 0.09
C GLY A 47 -3.07 11.04 -0.38
N SER A 48 -2.04 10.84 0.44
CA SER A 48 -1.01 9.83 0.21
C SER A 48 -1.61 8.42 0.13
N ARG A 49 -2.58 8.07 0.99
CA ARG A 49 -3.30 6.79 0.92
C ARG A 49 -4.05 6.60 -0.39
N ASP A 50 -4.83 7.59 -0.79
CA ASP A 50 -5.61 7.52 -2.03
C ASP A 50 -4.68 7.42 -3.26
N ALA A 51 -3.53 8.10 -3.22
CA ALA A 51 -2.51 7.99 -4.26
C ALA A 51 -1.90 6.58 -4.33
N VAL A 52 -1.54 5.96 -3.20
CA VAL A 52 -1.08 4.55 -3.16
C VAL A 52 -2.13 3.63 -3.78
N LEU A 53 -3.39 3.74 -3.35
CA LEU A 53 -4.44 2.83 -3.80
C LEU A 53 -4.69 2.92 -5.29
N ARG A 54 -4.68 4.15 -5.84
CA ARG A 54 -4.79 4.36 -7.27
C ARG A 54 -3.63 3.71 -8.02
N ILE A 55 -2.38 3.96 -7.60
CA ILE A 55 -1.19 3.40 -8.24
C ILE A 55 -1.21 1.86 -8.19
N VAL A 56 -1.55 1.28 -7.04
CA VAL A 56 -1.63 -0.17 -6.88
C VAL A 56 -2.73 -0.76 -7.78
N ALA A 57 -3.91 -0.14 -7.84
CA ALA A 57 -5.00 -0.60 -8.70
C ALA A 57 -4.64 -0.56 -10.19
N GLU A 58 -3.95 0.49 -10.64
CA GLU A 58 -3.43 0.62 -12.01
C GLU A 58 -2.40 -0.49 -12.29
N GLU A 59 -1.37 -0.61 -11.44
CA GLU A 59 -0.25 -1.54 -11.67
C GLU A 59 -0.65 -3.00 -11.52
N LEU A 60 -1.66 -3.32 -10.71
CA LEU A 60 -2.15 -4.67 -10.41
C LEU A 60 -3.51 -4.97 -11.05
N GLU A 61 -3.91 -4.26 -12.11
CA GLU A 61 -5.11 -4.61 -12.90
C GLU A 61 -5.16 -6.11 -13.24
N GLY A 62 -6.28 -6.76 -12.89
CA GLY A 62 -6.50 -8.19 -13.10
C GLY A 62 -5.77 -9.13 -12.12
N VAL A 63 -5.01 -8.59 -11.16
CA VAL A 63 -4.35 -9.35 -10.08
C VAL A 63 -5.10 -9.09 -8.77
N PRO A 64 -5.48 -10.12 -8.00
CA PRO A 64 -6.09 -9.92 -6.69
C PRO A 64 -5.07 -9.29 -5.73
N TRP A 65 -5.49 -8.30 -4.96
CA TRP A 65 -4.66 -7.68 -3.93
C TRP A 65 -5.49 -7.21 -2.74
N HIS A 66 -4.83 -7.08 -1.60
CA HIS A 66 -5.40 -6.61 -0.35
C HIS A 66 -4.56 -5.48 0.23
N GLU A 67 -5.20 -4.58 0.97
CA GLU A 67 -4.52 -3.51 1.69
C GLU A 67 -4.71 -3.57 3.20
N ASP A 68 -3.67 -3.12 3.91
CA ASP A 68 -3.69 -2.75 5.32
C ASP A 68 -2.90 -1.44 5.50
N LEU A 69 -3.49 -0.35 5.01
CA LEU A 69 -2.89 0.99 5.05
C LEU A 69 -3.54 1.85 6.12
N THR A 70 -2.75 2.24 7.11
CA THR A 70 -3.18 3.12 8.21
C THR A 70 -2.67 4.54 7.99
N VAL A 71 -3.54 5.53 8.14
CA VAL A 71 -3.14 6.95 8.14
C VAL A 71 -2.88 7.39 9.57
N HIS A 72 -1.62 7.68 9.91
CA HIS A 72 -1.27 8.28 11.19
C HIS A 72 -1.68 9.75 11.19
N ARG A 73 -2.82 10.04 11.82
CA ARG A 73 -3.21 11.42 12.08
C ARG A 73 -2.35 11.96 13.22
N ILE A 74 -1.45 12.90 12.92
CA ILE A 74 -0.85 13.74 13.97
C ILE A 74 -1.97 14.62 14.52
N GLY A 75 -2.55 14.18 15.63
CA GLY A 75 -3.57 14.90 16.38
C GLY A 75 -3.37 14.61 17.87
N PRO A 76 -3.92 15.44 18.76
CA PRO A 76 -3.90 15.15 20.19
C PRO A 76 -4.48 13.74 20.44
N PRO A 77 -3.97 13.01 21.46
CA PRO A 77 -4.53 11.70 21.81
C PRO A 77 -6.04 11.80 21.95
N GLY A 78 -6.75 10.79 21.45
CA GLY A 78 -8.21 10.74 21.56
C GLY A 78 -8.68 10.82 23.01
N PRO A 79 -9.96 11.16 23.25
CA PRO A 79 -10.51 11.17 24.59
C PRO A 79 -10.30 9.80 25.26
N ALA A 80 -9.96 9.81 26.55
CA ALA A 80 -9.80 8.59 27.32
C ALA A 80 -11.07 7.73 27.22
N GLU A 81 -10.90 6.43 26.99
CA GLU A 81 -12.00 5.49 26.98
C GLU A 81 -12.66 5.45 28.36
N VAL A 82 -13.95 5.77 28.42
CA VAL A 82 -14.74 5.71 29.66
C VAL A 82 -15.35 4.32 29.74
N LEU A 83 -14.79 3.47 30.61
CA LEU A 83 -15.39 2.19 30.94
C LEU A 83 -16.62 2.45 31.82
N SER A 84 -17.81 2.08 31.34
CA SER A 84 -19.07 2.05 32.11
C SER A 84 -19.53 0.61 32.31
#